data_AF-A0A7J5X937-F1
#
_entry.id   AF-A0A7J5X937-F1
#
_cell.length_a   1.000
_cell.length_b   1.000
_cell.length_c   1.000
_cell.angle_alpha   90.00
_cell.angle_beta   90.00
_cell.angle_gamma   90.00
#
_symmetry.space_group_name_H-M   'P 1'
#
loop_
_entity.id
_entity.type
_entity.pdbx_description
1 polymer ?
#
loop_
_entity_poly.entity_id
_entity_poly.type
_entity_poly.pdbx_seq_one_letter_code
_entity_poly.pdbx_strand_id
1 'polypeptide(L)'
;MDPQVKEQLVKLLSVRLCPPVPGQAAMDVIVNPPREHEPSYAQFIKVGESSVLDVLAQKARLTEQILNSVPGIKCNPVQGAMYAFPRIFMPPEPFRKPRSARSMAPDMLYCLKLLEETGICVVPGSGFGQREGTYHFRMTILPSPEKLTVLLGKLKEFHLRFLEEYSQEGAQSSSLHREEGAH
;
A
#
# COMPACT_ATOMS: atom_id res chain seq x y z
N MET A 1 -2.95 -18.76 28.36
CA MET A 1 -1.89 -19.42 27.56
C MET A 1 -1.72 -20.81 28.11
N ASP A 2 -1.66 -21.80 27.22
CA ASP A 2 -1.46 -23.20 27.60
C ASP A 2 -0.14 -23.41 28.37
N PRO A 3 -0.09 -24.24 29.44
CA PRO A 3 1.12 -24.45 30.23
C PRO A 3 2.31 -25.01 29.43
N GLN A 4 2.07 -25.91 28.48
CA GLN A 4 3.12 -26.50 27.65
C GLN A 4 3.70 -25.45 26.70
N VAL A 5 2.84 -24.57 26.16
CA VAL A 5 3.30 -23.42 25.35
C VAL A 5 4.14 -22.45 26.20
N LYS A 6 3.74 -22.20 27.45
CA LYS A 6 4.51 -21.35 28.37
C LYS A 6 5.90 -21.92 28.64
N GLU A 7 6.01 -23.22 28.85
CA GLU A 7 7.30 -23.90 29.08
C GLU A 7 8.25 -23.72 27.90
N GLN A 8 7.75 -23.95 26.67
CA GLN A 8 8.56 -23.74 25.47
C GLN A 8 8.96 -22.26 25.30
N LEU A 9 8.09 -21.32 25.65
CA LEU A 9 8.43 -19.89 25.63
C LEU A 9 9.52 -19.54 26.64
N VAL A 10 9.44 -20.04 27.88
CA VAL A 10 10.48 -19.81 28.89
C VAL A 10 11.83 -20.36 28.43
N LYS A 11 11.83 -21.58 27.86
CA LYS A 11 13.03 -22.19 27.27
C LYS A 11 13.62 -21.37 26.13
N LEU A 12 12.77 -20.78 25.28
CA LEU A 12 13.22 -19.89 24.20
C LEU A 12 13.82 -18.58 24.75
N LEU A 13 13.23 -18.00 25.79
CA LEU A 13 13.69 -16.76 26.37
C LEU A 13 15.00 -16.93 27.16
N SER A 14 15.25 -18.10 27.77
CA SER A 14 16.47 -18.35 28.54
C SER A 14 17.74 -18.40 27.69
N VAL A 15 17.62 -18.60 26.37
CA VAL A 15 18.75 -18.63 25.43
C VAL A 15 18.95 -17.31 24.67
N ARG A 16 18.15 -16.28 24.97
CA ARG A 16 18.25 -14.94 24.38
C ARG A 16 18.62 -13.93 25.46
N LEU A 17 19.45 -12.95 25.11
CA LEU A 17 19.60 -11.75 25.94
C LEU A 17 18.31 -10.92 25.89
N CYS A 18 18.10 -10.10 26.92
CA CYS A 18 16.97 -9.20 26.98
C CYS A 18 17.02 -8.13 25.86
N PRO A 19 15.88 -7.56 25.46
CA PRO A 19 15.87 -6.43 24.53
C PRO A 19 16.65 -5.23 25.07
N PRO A 20 17.19 -4.35 24.22
CA PRO A 20 17.85 -3.14 24.68
C PRO A 20 16.96 -2.32 25.64
N VAL A 21 17.51 -1.95 26.79
CA VAL A 21 16.79 -1.21 27.83
C VAL A 21 16.13 0.08 27.32
N PRO A 22 16.72 0.87 26.38
CA PRO A 22 16.02 2.02 25.80
C PRO A 22 14.70 1.68 25.09
N GLY A 23 14.62 0.52 24.42
CA GLY A 23 13.37 0.06 23.79
C GLY A 23 12.32 -0.35 24.83
N GLN A 24 12.76 -0.92 25.95
CA GLN A 24 11.87 -1.23 27.08
C GLN A 24 11.35 0.06 27.75
N ALA A 25 12.22 1.04 27.97
CA ALA A 25 11.84 2.34 28.51
C ALA A 25 10.90 3.11 27.58
N ALA A 26 11.13 3.07 26.27
CA ALA A 26 10.20 3.66 25.29
C ALA A 26 8.81 3.01 25.35
N MET A 27 8.74 1.68 25.52
CA MET A 27 7.47 0.98 25.70
C MET A 27 6.79 1.41 27.00
N ASP A 28 7.54 1.53 28.09
CA ASP A 28 7.02 2.00 29.39
C ASP A 28 6.35 3.38 29.28
N VAL A 29 6.97 4.30 28.54
CA VAL A 29 6.38 5.63 28.27
C VAL A 29 5.12 5.54 27.42
N ILE A 30 5.08 4.66 26.40
CA ILE A 30 3.91 4.50 25.53
C ILE A 30 2.70 3.93 26.29
N VAL A 31 2.92 2.95 27.18
CA VAL A 31 1.84 2.27 27.91
C VAL A 31 1.40 3.00 29.18
N ASN A 32 2.15 4.02 29.62
CA ASN A 32 1.82 4.87 30.76
C ASN A 32 1.60 6.34 30.32
N PRO A 33 0.55 6.65 29.55
CA PRO A 33 0.24 8.02 29.17
C PRO A 33 -0.16 8.86 30.40
N PRO A 34 -0.12 10.20 30.30
CA PRO A 34 -0.59 11.06 31.38
C PRO A 34 -2.04 10.73 31.78
N ARG A 35 -2.34 10.81 33.07
CA ARG A 35 -3.67 10.62 33.65
C ARG A 35 -4.43 11.94 33.74
N GLU A 36 -5.76 11.90 33.80
CA GLU A 36 -6.62 13.10 33.78
C GLU A 36 -6.22 14.22 34.74
N HIS A 37 -5.70 13.88 35.92
CA HIS A 37 -5.30 14.83 36.96
C HIS A 37 -3.87 15.39 36.77
N GLU A 38 -3.12 14.89 35.80
CA GLU A 38 -1.73 15.28 35.58
C GLU A 38 -1.62 16.50 34.64
N PRO A 39 -0.63 17.39 34.86
CA PRO A 39 -0.56 18.67 34.16
C PRO A 39 -0.52 18.58 32.62
N SER A 40 0.03 17.50 32.06
CA SER A 40 0.21 17.31 30.62
C SER A 40 -0.97 16.62 29.93
N TYR A 41 -1.97 16.12 30.66
CA TYR A 41 -3.06 15.32 30.10
C TYR A 41 -3.84 16.04 29.00
N ALA A 42 -4.31 17.25 29.28
CA ALA A 42 -5.11 18.01 28.32
C ALA A 42 -4.34 18.28 27.02
N GLN A 43 -3.03 18.53 27.11
CA GLN A 43 -2.18 18.71 25.94
C GLN A 43 -1.95 17.39 25.19
N PHE A 44 -1.73 16.29 25.91
CA PHE A 44 -1.51 14.96 25.34
C PHE A 44 -2.73 14.51 24.52
N ILE A 45 -3.94 14.59 25.09
CA ILE A 45 -5.19 14.22 24.41
C ILE A 45 -5.42 15.11 23.17
N LYS A 46 -5.25 16.43 23.31
CA LYS A 46 -5.41 17.38 22.20
C LYS A 46 -4.50 17.08 21.01
N VAL A 47 -3.24 16.70 21.27
CA VAL A 47 -2.28 16.36 20.21
C VAL A 47 -2.60 14.99 19.61
N GLY A 48 -2.84 13.98 20.45
CA GLY A 48 -3.08 12.61 20.01
C GLY A 48 -4.36 12.47 19.21
N GLU A 49 -5.50 12.73 19.84
CA GLU A 49 -6.82 12.50 19.26
C GLU A 49 -7.18 13.57 18.23
N SER A 50 -7.16 14.84 18.65
CA SER A 50 -7.74 15.94 17.86
C SER A 50 -6.81 16.52 16.80
N SER A 51 -5.56 16.05 16.68
CA SER A 51 -4.61 16.56 15.70
C SER A 51 -4.00 15.44 14.89
N VAL A 52 -3.33 14.48 15.52
CA VAL A 52 -2.62 13.42 14.78
C VAL A 52 -3.61 12.45 14.13
N LEU A 53 -4.55 11.90 14.90
CA LEU A 53 -5.52 10.93 14.36
C LEU A 53 -6.48 11.56 13.34
N ASP A 54 -6.94 12.79 13.58
CA ASP A 54 -7.79 13.51 12.63
C ASP A 54 -7.09 13.78 11.29
N VAL A 55 -5.82 14.19 11.32
CA VAL A 55 -5.02 14.39 10.10
C VAL A 55 -4.79 13.06 9.38
N LEU A 56 -4.54 11.97 10.10
CA LEU A 56 -4.44 10.64 9.47
C LEU A 56 -5.76 10.20 8.84
N ALA A 57 -6.89 10.42 9.51
CA ALA A 57 -8.21 10.11 8.99
C ALA A 57 -8.55 10.96 7.75
N GLN A 58 -8.16 12.24 7.73
CA GLN A 58 -8.30 13.10 6.56
C GLN A 58 -7.48 12.56 5.38
N LYS A 59 -6.20 12.20 5.60
CA LYS A 59 -5.34 11.66 4.55
C LYS A 59 -5.80 10.31 4.03
N ALA A 60 -6.34 9.46 4.91
CA ALA A 60 -6.98 8.19 4.57
C ALA A 60 -8.18 8.41 3.63
N ARG A 61 -9.11 9.29 4.02
CA ARG A 61 -10.29 9.64 3.19
C ARG A 61 -9.90 10.26 1.85
N LEU A 62 -8.94 11.19 1.85
CA LEU A 62 -8.43 11.82 0.64
C LEU A 62 -7.85 10.78 -0.34
N THR A 63 -7.05 9.84 0.17
CA THR A 63 -6.45 8.76 -0.62
C THR A 63 -7.51 7.87 -1.22
N GLU A 64 -8.47 7.41 -0.41
CA GLU A 64 -9.58 6.58 -0.88
C GLU A 64 -10.39 7.28 -1.97
N GLN A 65 -10.80 8.54 -1.74
CA GLN A 65 -11.63 9.31 -2.65
C GLN A 65 -10.94 9.52 -4.00
N ILE A 66 -9.67 9.96 -3.98
CA ILE A 66 -8.95 10.22 -5.23
C ILE A 66 -8.73 8.91 -5.98
N LEU A 67 -8.25 7.85 -5.33
CA LEU A 67 -8.02 6.57 -6.00
C LEU A 67 -9.30 5.96 -6.58
N ASN A 68 -10.43 6.04 -5.87
CA ASN A 68 -11.72 5.57 -6.38
C ASN A 68 -12.30 6.46 -7.50
N SER A 69 -11.79 7.68 -7.69
CA SER A 69 -12.15 8.53 -8.82
C SER A 69 -11.39 8.17 -10.11
N VAL A 70 -10.37 7.31 -10.02
CA VAL A 70 -9.54 6.89 -11.16
C VAL A 70 -10.14 5.63 -11.80
N PRO A 71 -10.55 5.67 -13.07
CA PRO A 71 -10.99 4.48 -13.79
C PRO A 71 -9.91 3.39 -13.75
N GLY A 72 -10.31 2.14 -13.49
CA GLY A 72 -9.36 1.03 -13.38
C GLY A 72 -8.70 0.87 -12.02
N ILE A 73 -9.02 1.72 -11.04
CA ILE A 73 -8.59 1.57 -9.64
C ILE A 73 -9.80 1.43 -8.71
N LYS A 74 -9.71 0.52 -7.75
CA LYS A 74 -10.64 0.45 -6.61
C LYS A 74 -9.85 0.40 -5.30
N CYS A 75 -10.10 1.35 -4.42
CA CYS A 75 -9.54 1.42 -3.08
C CYS A 75 -10.64 1.15 -2.05
N ASN A 76 -10.40 0.19 -1.16
CA ASN A 76 -11.26 0.02 0.00
C ASN A 76 -11.02 1.17 1.02
N PRO A 77 -11.98 1.44 1.91
CA PRO A 77 -11.78 2.41 2.99
C PRO A 77 -10.57 2.07 3.85
N VAL A 78 -9.74 3.08 4.13
CA VAL A 78 -8.58 2.94 5.01
C VAL A 78 -9.01 3.22 6.44
N GLN A 79 -9.42 2.16 7.15
CA GLN A 79 -10.01 2.28 8.49
C GLN A 79 -8.98 2.47 9.62
N GLY A 80 -7.69 2.23 9.35
CA GLY A 80 -6.63 2.31 10.35
C GLY A 80 -5.25 2.00 9.76
N ALA A 81 -4.25 1.91 10.65
CA ALA A 81 -2.84 1.84 10.28
C ALA A 81 -2.42 3.01 9.37
N MET A 82 -1.49 2.79 8.44
CA MET A 82 -0.86 3.84 7.63
C MET A 82 -0.82 3.54 6.13
N TYR A 83 -1.60 2.55 5.66
CA TYR A 83 -1.48 2.03 4.29
C TYR A 83 -2.83 1.89 3.60
N ALA A 84 -2.84 2.22 2.31
CA ALA A 84 -3.88 1.82 1.37
C ALA A 84 -3.40 0.64 0.52
N PHE A 85 -4.33 -0.22 0.11
CA PHE A 85 -4.05 -1.37 -0.77
C PHE A 85 -5.02 -1.40 -1.96
N PRO A 86 -4.97 -0.40 -2.84
CA PRO A 86 -5.82 -0.33 -4.02
C PRO A 86 -5.61 -1.51 -4.97
N ARG A 87 -6.72 -1.99 -5.53
CA ARG A 87 -6.75 -2.92 -6.65
C ARG A 87 -6.64 -2.17 -7.95
N ILE A 88 -5.81 -2.68 -8.85
CA ILE A 88 -5.72 -2.25 -10.24
C ILE A 88 -6.43 -3.29 -11.12
N PHE A 89 -7.30 -2.81 -12.00
CA PHE A 89 -7.94 -3.61 -13.04
C PHE A 89 -7.13 -3.50 -14.32
N MET A 90 -6.28 -4.50 -14.57
CA MET A 90 -5.44 -4.56 -15.77
C MET A 90 -6.26 -5.03 -16.99
N PRO A 91 -6.01 -4.48 -18.19
CA PRO A 91 -6.55 -4.99 -19.44
C PRO A 91 -6.19 -6.48 -19.67
N PRO A 92 -7.08 -7.27 -20.30
CA PRO A 92 -6.94 -8.73 -20.36
C PRO A 92 -5.84 -9.28 -21.30
N GLU A 93 -5.36 -8.51 -22.28
CA GLU A 93 -4.60 -9.05 -23.43
C GLU A 93 -3.06 -8.85 -23.41
N PRO A 94 -2.48 -7.72 -22.94
CA PRO A 94 -1.02 -7.61 -22.86
C PRO A 94 -0.41 -8.25 -21.60
N PHE A 95 -1.17 -8.41 -20.52
CA PHE A 95 -0.66 -8.87 -19.22
C PHE A 95 -0.77 -10.39 -19.00
N ARG A 96 -1.43 -11.12 -19.89
CA ARG A 96 -1.52 -12.60 -19.84
C ARG A 96 -0.35 -13.31 -20.50
N LYS A 97 0.33 -12.67 -21.44
CA LYS A 97 1.56 -13.20 -22.04
C LYS A 97 2.76 -12.46 -21.41
N PRO A 98 3.80 -13.16 -20.93
CA PRO A 98 5.02 -12.50 -20.47
C PRO A 98 5.67 -11.82 -21.69
N ARG A 99 5.41 -10.52 -21.87
CA ARG A 99 5.87 -9.76 -23.05
C ARG A 99 7.23 -9.07 -22.85
N SER A 100 7.77 -9.03 -21.64
CA SER A 100 9.13 -8.53 -21.40
C SER A 100 10.11 -9.69 -21.29
N ALA A 101 11.37 -9.46 -21.65
CA ALA A 101 12.47 -10.41 -21.47
C ALA A 101 12.70 -10.84 -20.00
N ARG A 102 11.94 -10.29 -19.04
CA ARG A 102 11.93 -10.63 -17.62
C ARG A 102 10.54 -11.14 -17.25
N SER A 103 10.42 -12.45 -16.98
CA SER A 103 9.20 -13.05 -16.41
C SER A 103 8.86 -12.35 -15.08
N MET A 104 7.89 -11.44 -15.10
CA MET A 104 7.58 -10.52 -14.01
C MET A 104 6.07 -10.43 -13.81
N ALA A 105 5.63 -10.34 -12.55
CA ALA A 105 4.23 -10.18 -12.21
C ALA A 105 3.65 -8.86 -12.76
N PRO A 106 2.38 -8.81 -13.21
CA PRO A 106 1.78 -7.61 -13.80
C PRO A 106 1.81 -6.37 -12.90
N ASP A 107 1.63 -6.55 -11.59
CA ASP A 107 1.70 -5.45 -10.63
C ASP A 107 3.13 -4.94 -10.41
N MET A 108 4.13 -5.82 -10.46
CA MET A 108 5.54 -5.42 -10.42
C MET A 108 5.90 -4.58 -11.65
N LEU A 109 5.44 -4.97 -12.84
CA LEU A 109 5.62 -4.17 -14.06
C LEU A 109 4.99 -2.79 -13.92
N TYR A 110 3.75 -2.71 -13.42
CA TYR A 110 3.07 -1.45 -13.15
C TYR A 110 3.85 -0.57 -12.17
N CYS A 111 4.31 -1.14 -11.06
CA CYS A 111 5.04 -0.40 -10.03
C CYS A 111 6.41 0.11 -10.52
N LEU A 112 7.10 -0.66 -11.36
CA LEU A 112 8.36 -0.23 -11.98
C LEU A 112 8.14 0.92 -12.97
N LYS A 113 7.16 0.81 -13.87
CA LYS A 113 6.83 1.90 -14.79
C LYS A 113 6.41 3.17 -14.03
N LEU A 114 5.61 3.04 -12.98
CA LEU A 114 5.24 4.17 -12.11
C LEU A 114 6.48 4.84 -11.53
N LEU A 115 7.43 4.05 -11.02
CA LEU A 115 8.68 4.55 -10.47
C LEU A 115 9.53 5.27 -11.52
N GLU A 116 9.72 4.66 -12.69
CA GLU A 116 10.56 5.20 -13.77
C GLU A 116 10.01 6.51 -14.33
N GLU A 117 8.69 6.63 -14.50
CA GLU A 117 8.07 7.82 -15.09
C GLU A 117 7.83 8.95 -14.09
N THR A 118 7.51 8.62 -12.83
CA THR A 118 7.04 9.63 -11.86
C THR A 118 7.95 9.82 -10.65
N GLY A 119 8.89 8.90 -10.43
CA GLY A 119 9.69 8.81 -9.21
C GLY A 119 8.93 8.26 -8.00
N ILE A 120 7.67 7.83 -8.15
CA ILE A 120 6.86 7.31 -7.05
C ILE A 120 7.15 5.82 -6.85
N CYS A 121 7.79 5.49 -5.72
CA CYS A 121 8.05 4.10 -5.34
C CYS A 121 6.93 3.54 -4.46
N VAL A 122 6.21 2.54 -4.97
CA VAL A 122 5.19 1.76 -4.24
C VAL A 122 5.58 0.28 -4.23
N VAL A 123 4.97 -0.50 -3.34
CA VAL A 123 5.27 -1.94 -3.23
C VAL A 123 4.21 -2.74 -3.98
N PRO A 124 4.57 -3.64 -4.91
CA PRO A 124 3.59 -4.44 -5.64
C PRO A 124 2.86 -5.45 -4.75
N GLY A 125 1.61 -5.74 -5.08
CA GLY A 125 0.73 -6.65 -4.35
C GLY A 125 1.25 -8.09 -4.29
N SER A 126 1.97 -8.53 -5.33
CA SER A 126 2.62 -9.84 -5.42
C SER A 126 3.61 -10.11 -4.28
N GLY A 127 4.16 -9.07 -3.64
CA GLY A 127 5.01 -9.22 -2.45
C GLY A 127 4.25 -9.52 -1.15
N PHE A 128 2.92 -9.38 -1.12
CA PHE A 128 2.08 -9.57 0.07
C PHE A 128 1.20 -10.83 0.02
N GLY A 129 1.13 -11.48 -1.15
CA GLY A 129 0.08 -12.44 -1.47
C GLY A 129 -1.22 -11.73 -1.82
N GLN A 130 -1.87 -12.18 -2.88
CA GLN A 130 -3.14 -11.65 -3.36
C GLN A 130 -3.92 -12.74 -4.09
N ARG A 131 -5.24 -12.54 -4.24
CA ARG A 131 -6.08 -13.49 -4.98
C ARG A 131 -5.60 -13.59 -6.43
N GLU A 132 -5.58 -14.80 -6.98
CA GLU A 132 -5.23 -15.01 -8.39
C GLU A 132 -6.12 -14.18 -9.33
N GLY A 133 -5.51 -13.60 -10.37
CA GLY A 133 -6.18 -12.69 -11.31
C GLY A 133 -6.51 -11.30 -10.73
N THR A 134 -6.00 -10.97 -9.55
CA THR A 134 -6.08 -9.62 -8.97
C THR A 134 -4.70 -9.02 -8.78
N TYR A 135 -4.61 -7.70 -8.92
CA TYR A 135 -3.36 -6.96 -8.90
C TYR A 135 -3.52 -5.73 -8.02
N HIS A 136 -2.53 -5.47 -7.17
CA HIS A 136 -2.59 -4.39 -6.19
C HIS A 136 -1.24 -3.71 -6.06
N PHE A 137 -1.22 -2.59 -5.35
CA PHE A 137 -0.01 -2.01 -4.79
C PHE A 137 -0.30 -1.48 -3.39
N ARG A 138 0.72 -1.47 -2.52
CA ARG A 138 0.66 -0.82 -1.21
C ARG A 138 1.24 0.58 -1.30
N MET A 139 0.48 1.56 -0.85
CA MET A 139 0.97 2.94 -0.68
C MET A 139 0.73 3.45 0.74
N THR A 140 1.50 4.45 1.14
CA THR A 140 1.43 5.06 2.48
C THR A 140 0.62 6.36 2.45
N ILE A 141 -0.11 6.63 3.54
CA ILE A 141 -0.80 7.91 3.77
C ILE A 141 0.04 8.90 4.59
N LEU A 142 1.31 8.56 4.87
CA LEU A 142 2.19 9.36 5.74
C LEU A 142 2.61 10.73 5.18
N PRO A 143 2.74 10.98 3.86
CA PRO A 143 3.05 12.33 3.35
C PRO A 143 2.09 13.40 3.89
N SER A 144 2.52 14.67 3.88
CA SER A 144 1.62 15.78 4.22
C SER A 144 0.44 15.83 3.23
N PRO A 145 -0.73 16.37 3.61
CA PRO A 145 -1.90 16.42 2.73
C PRO A 145 -1.60 17.05 1.35
N GLU A 146 -0.77 18.08 1.30
CA GLU A 146 -0.37 18.78 0.07
C GLU A 146 0.47 17.86 -0.82
N LYS A 147 1.48 17.21 -0.24
CA LYS A 147 2.34 16.25 -0.95
C LYS A 147 1.55 15.03 -1.40
N LEU A 148 0.61 14.56 -0.58
CA LEU A 148 -0.25 13.43 -0.89
C LEU A 148 -1.17 13.74 -2.07
N THR A 149 -1.72 14.95 -2.13
CA THR A 149 -2.53 15.42 -3.26
C THR A 149 -1.72 15.43 -4.56
N VAL A 150 -0.51 15.98 -4.53
CA VAL A 150 0.40 15.99 -5.69
C VAL A 150 0.78 14.57 -6.13
N LEU A 151 1.10 13.70 -5.17
CA LEU A 151 1.44 12.30 -5.45
C LEU A 151 0.27 11.57 -6.10
N LEU A 152 -0.94 11.69 -5.55
CA LEU A 152 -2.14 11.04 -6.08
C LEU A 152 -2.53 11.59 -7.45
N GLY A 153 -2.32 12.88 -7.71
CA GLY A 153 -2.47 13.49 -9.03
C GLY A 153 -1.52 12.88 -10.06
N LYS A 154 -0.23 12.80 -9.76
CA LYS A 154 0.77 12.16 -10.63
C LYS A 154 0.46 10.68 -10.89
N LEU A 155 0.02 9.96 -9.85
CA LEU A 155 -0.38 8.56 -9.96
C LEU A 155 -1.58 8.41 -10.89
N LYS A 156 -2.59 9.26 -10.75
CA LYS A 156 -3.77 9.28 -11.64
C LYS A 156 -3.36 9.52 -13.10
N GLU A 157 -2.54 10.53 -13.36
CA GLU A 157 -2.08 10.86 -14.71
C GLU A 157 -1.28 9.70 -15.33
N PHE A 158 -0.36 9.11 -14.57
CA PHE A 158 0.37 7.91 -14.98
C PHE A 158 -0.59 6.75 -15.29
N HIS A 159 -1.55 6.48 -14.40
CA HIS A 159 -2.47 5.35 -14.55
C HIS A 159 -3.30 5.46 -15.83
N LEU A 160 -3.79 6.66 -16.15
CA LEU A 160 -4.58 6.90 -17.36
C LEU A 160 -3.74 6.65 -18.63
N ARG A 161 -2.51 7.16 -18.68
CA ARG A 161 -1.60 6.90 -19.81
C ARG A 161 -1.25 5.42 -19.93
N PHE A 162 -1.00 4.76 -18.79
CA PHE A 162 -0.72 3.33 -18.74
C PHE A 162 -1.89 2.52 -19.29
N LEU A 163 -3.14 2.85 -18.94
CA LEU A 163 -4.30 2.17 -19.52
C LEU A 163 -4.41 2.40 -21.04
N GLU A 164 -4.12 3.60 -21.52
CA GLU A 164 -4.18 3.93 -22.95
C GLU A 164 -3.14 3.16 -23.77
N GLU A 165 -1.86 3.19 -23.36
CA GLU A 165 -0.74 2.47 -23.98
C GLU A 165 -1.10 0.97 -24.16
N TYR A 166 -1.51 0.34 -23.06
CA TYR A 166 -1.77 -1.11 -23.05
C TYR A 166 -3.14 -1.50 -23.63
N SER A 167 -4.08 -0.55 -23.81
CA SER A 167 -5.32 -0.82 -24.55
C SER A 167 -5.09 -0.80 -26.06
N GLN A 168 -4.26 0.13 -26.55
CA GLN A 168 -3.94 0.24 -27.98
C GLN A 168 -3.07 -0.93 -28.47
N GLU A 169 -2.08 -1.37 -27.67
CA GLU A 169 -1.25 -2.54 -27.99
C GLU A 169 -2.04 -3.86 -28.00
N GLY A 170 -3.08 -3.98 -27.16
CA GLY A 170 -3.99 -5.13 -27.17
C GLY A 170 -4.80 -5.20 -28.47
N ALA A 171 -5.28 -4.04 -28.96
CA ALA A 171 -6.04 -3.97 -30.21
C ALA A 171 -5.18 -4.36 -31.42
N GLN A 172 -3.96 -3.84 -31.53
CA GLN A 172 -3.03 -4.16 -32.64
C GLN A 172 -2.60 -5.64 -32.65
N SER A 173 -2.38 -6.24 -31.48
CA SER A 173 -2.05 -7.67 -31.36
C SER A 173 -3.22 -8.58 -31.73
N SER A 174 -4.46 -8.14 -31.51
CA SER A 174 -5.67 -8.91 -31.87
C SER A 174 -5.98 -8.89 -33.38
N SER A 175 -5.62 -7.81 -34.08
CA SER A 175 -5.75 -7.73 -35.54
C SER A 175 -4.72 -8.60 -36.26
N LEU A 176 -3.47 -8.65 -35.77
CA LEU A 176 -2.41 -9.49 -36.32
C LEU A 176 -2.74 -11.01 -36.21
N HIS A 177 -3.27 -11.46 -35.07
CA HIS A 177 -3.68 -12.86 -34.92
C HIS A 177 -4.94 -13.25 -35.70
N ARG A 178 -5.77 -12.28 -36.12
CA ARG A 178 -6.91 -12.54 -37.00
C ARG A 178 -6.50 -12.76 -38.46
N GLU A 179 -5.39 -12.16 -38.89
CA GLU A 179 -4.86 -12.35 -40.25
C GLU A 179 -4.08 -13.67 -40.40
N GLU A 180 -3.40 -14.15 -39.35
CA GLU A 180 -2.66 -15.42 -39.39
C GLU A 180 -3.55 -16.67 -39.27
N GLY A 181 -4.80 -16.55 -38.82
CA GLY A 181 -5.75 -17.66 -38.69
C GLY A 181 -6.63 -17.90 -39.91
N ALA A 182 -6.40 -17.20 -41.03
CA ALA A 182 -7.21 -17.23 -42.24
C ALA A 182 -6.59 -18.03 -43.41
N HIS A 183 -5.58 -18.87 -43.14
CA HIS A 183 -4.95 -19.76 -44.11
C HIS A 183 -5.02 -21.22 -43.71
#